data_AF-A0A9W8XFF1-F1
#
_entry.id   AF-A0A9W8XFF1-F1
#
_cell.length_a   1.000
_cell.length_b   1.000
_cell.length_c   1.000
_cell.angle_alpha   90.00
_cell.angle_beta   90.00
_cell.angle_gamma   90.00
#
_symmetry.space_group_name_H-M   'P 1'
#
loop_
_entity.id
_entity.type
_entity.pdbx_description
1 polymer ?
#
loop_
_entity_poly.entity_id
_entity_poly.type
_entity_poly.pdbx_seq_one_letter_code
_entity_poly.pdbx_strand_id
1 'polypeptide(L)'
;MDIAWNPWMGMDSNSFEIEGNDCNNWKVVRPFQPEVDEIRFNAQATAPLPLEAVQDLFRIYKTKIQSPLVPASGDALEAVYVTKDFFQASPGGVTSDSLKDDTLAFFSIVMSYAKTSTDFSSEPGRSIKSIIPIMPRNDFTTIYKRLKEDNAIPTIDGSLWDLVSKLSCYKNEGDDGTTIAYVERIPAALRC
;
A
#
# COMPACT_ATOMS: atom_id res chain seq x y z
N MET A 1 -21.74 -24.41 29.71
CA MET A 1 -21.77 -22.99 30.12
C MET A 1 -20.74 -22.30 29.27
N ASP A 2 -21.16 -21.81 28.10
CA ASP A 2 -20.29 -21.10 27.19
C ASP A 2 -20.05 -19.70 27.76
N ILE A 3 -18.79 -19.35 27.98
CA ILE A 3 -18.41 -17.98 28.30
C ILE A 3 -18.70 -17.20 27.02
N ALA A 4 -19.77 -16.41 27.02
CA ALA A 4 -20.06 -15.46 25.95
C ALA A 4 -18.90 -14.48 25.89
N TRP A 5 -17.96 -14.71 24.96
CA TRP A 5 -16.83 -13.83 24.75
C TRP A 5 -17.37 -12.47 24.32
N ASN A 6 -17.29 -11.50 25.24
CA ASN A 6 -17.74 -10.14 25.06
C ASN A 6 -16.56 -9.21 25.37
N PRO A 7 -15.63 -9.03 24.42
CA PRO A 7 -14.40 -8.27 24.63
C PRO A 7 -14.64 -6.77 24.81
N TRP A 8 -15.88 -6.30 24.68
CA TRP A 8 -16.32 -4.91 24.87
C TRP A 8 -17.04 -4.70 26.22
N MET A 9 -17.17 -5.74 27.05
CA MET A 9 -17.77 -5.63 28.39
C MET A 9 -16.91 -4.71 29.28
N GLY A 10 -17.42 -3.52 29.60
CA GLY A 10 -16.73 -2.52 30.42
C GLY A 10 -16.12 -1.35 29.64
N MET A 11 -16.31 -1.26 28.32
CA MET A 11 -15.97 -0.04 27.58
C MET A 11 -17.03 1.05 27.82
N ASP A 12 -16.76 1.96 28.76
CA ASP A 12 -17.55 3.20 28.86
C ASP A 12 -17.43 4.00 27.55
N SER A 13 -18.54 4.59 27.11
CA SER A 13 -18.63 5.46 25.92
C SER A 13 -18.14 4.89 24.57
N ASN A 14 -18.15 3.56 24.40
CA ASN A 14 -17.76 2.87 23.15
C ASN A 14 -16.30 3.05 22.71
N SER A 15 -15.41 3.46 23.60
CA SER A 15 -13.98 3.52 23.29
C SER A 15 -13.09 3.35 24.51
N PHE A 16 -11.87 2.81 24.33
CA PHE A 16 -10.83 2.89 25.36
C PHE A 16 -9.59 3.61 24.83
N GLU A 17 -8.95 4.36 25.72
CA GLU A 17 -7.66 4.98 25.46
C GLU A 17 -6.55 3.98 25.77
N ILE A 18 -5.62 3.82 24.84
CA ILE A 18 -4.46 2.94 25.04
C ILE A 18 -3.51 3.65 26.01
N GLU A 19 -3.16 2.99 27.10
CA GLU A 19 -2.21 3.51 28.10
C GLU A 19 -0.84 3.80 27.46
N GLY A 20 -0.25 4.97 27.76
CA GLY A 20 1.07 5.36 27.24
C GLY A 20 1.09 5.89 25.79
N ASN A 21 -0.07 6.27 25.24
CA ASN A 21 -0.21 6.69 23.85
C ASN A 21 0.05 8.18 23.60
N ASP A 22 1.19 8.69 24.06
CA ASP A 22 1.51 10.13 24.03
C ASP A 22 1.80 10.68 22.62
N CYS A 23 2.12 9.81 21.67
CA CYS A 23 2.53 10.21 20.31
C CYS A 23 1.39 10.30 19.30
N ASN A 24 0.27 9.63 19.53
CA ASN A 24 -0.89 9.67 18.64
C ASN A 24 -2.14 9.28 19.44
N ASN A 25 -3.21 10.07 19.49
CA ASN A 25 -4.40 9.72 20.29
C ASN A 25 -5.27 8.61 19.65
N TRP A 26 -4.71 7.42 19.42
CA TRP A 26 -5.46 6.26 18.95
C TRP A 26 -6.43 5.81 20.04
N LYS A 27 -7.70 5.66 19.66
CA LYS A 27 -8.75 5.10 20.50
C LYS A 27 -9.23 3.83 19.83
N VAL A 28 -9.38 2.76 20.61
CA VAL A 28 -10.08 1.57 20.11
C VAL A 28 -11.55 1.82 20.32
N VAL A 29 -12.31 1.80 19.23
CA VAL A 29 -13.76 2.02 19.24
C VAL A 29 -14.51 0.71 19.04
N ARG A 30 -15.76 0.66 19.50
CA ARG A 30 -16.65 -0.48 19.24
C ARG A 30 -16.75 -0.76 17.72
N PRO A 31 -16.67 -2.03 17.28
CA PRO A 31 -16.92 -2.36 15.87
C PRO A 31 -18.35 -2.01 15.45
N PHE A 32 -18.50 -1.52 14.21
CA PHE A 32 -19.79 -1.09 13.65
C PHE A 32 -20.80 -2.25 13.49
N GLN A 33 -20.31 -3.50 13.36
CA GLN A 33 -21.12 -4.72 13.33
C GLN A 33 -20.83 -5.56 14.58
N PRO A 34 -21.72 -5.54 15.58
CA PRO A 34 -21.50 -6.22 16.85
C PRO A 34 -21.90 -7.70 16.84
N GLU A 35 -22.58 -8.19 15.80
CA GLU A 35 -23.13 -9.54 15.73
C GLU A 35 -22.12 -10.48 15.05
N VAL A 36 -21.67 -11.49 15.80
CA VAL A 36 -20.69 -12.49 15.34
C VAL A 36 -21.19 -13.21 14.08
N ASP A 37 -22.51 -13.36 13.98
CA ASP A 37 -23.23 -14.06 12.93
C ASP A 37 -23.18 -13.31 11.58
N GLU A 38 -22.87 -12.01 11.60
CA GLU A 38 -22.74 -11.17 10.42
C GLU A 38 -21.29 -11.05 9.92
N ILE A 39 -20.31 -11.57 10.68
CA ILE A 39 -18.89 -11.53 10.30
C ILE A 39 -18.66 -12.47 9.10
N ARG A 40 -18.53 -11.88 7.91
CA ARG A 40 -18.16 -12.61 6.70
C ARG A 40 -16.64 -12.74 6.61
N PHE A 41 -16.15 -13.98 6.73
CA PHE A 41 -14.76 -14.27 6.41
C PHE A 41 -14.57 -14.33 4.90
N ASN A 42 -13.73 -13.45 4.37
CA ASN A 42 -13.26 -13.59 2.99
C ASN A 42 -12.13 -14.62 2.95
N ALA A 43 -12.22 -15.57 2.02
CA ALA A 43 -11.14 -16.51 1.78
C ALA A 43 -9.91 -15.73 1.28
N GLN A 44 -8.79 -15.85 2.01
CA GLN A 44 -7.51 -15.30 1.60
C GLN A 44 -6.55 -16.45 1.30
N ALA A 45 -6.27 -16.68 0.03
CA ALA A 45 -5.14 -17.49 -0.37
C ALA A 45 -3.87 -16.65 -0.22
N THR A 46 -2.94 -17.11 0.62
CA THR A 46 -1.60 -16.51 0.71
C THR A 46 -0.61 -17.44 0.03
N ALA A 47 0.07 -16.94 -0.99
CA ALA A 47 1.14 -17.66 -1.66
C ALA A 47 2.39 -16.77 -1.67
N PRO A 48 3.60 -17.33 -1.48
CA PRO A 48 4.82 -16.57 -1.72
C PRO A 48 4.87 -16.22 -3.21
N LEU A 49 4.94 -14.92 -3.51
CA LEU A 49 5.12 -14.42 -4.86
C LEU A 49 6.48 -13.73 -4.97
N PRO A 50 7.26 -14.02 -6.02
CA PRO A 50 8.46 -13.25 -6.32
C PRO A 50 8.06 -11.82 -6.72
N LEU A 51 8.94 -10.85 -6.53
CA LEU A 51 8.61 -9.44 -6.71
C LEU A 51 8.32 -9.13 -8.19
N GLU A 52 8.97 -9.79 -9.13
CA GLU A 52 8.66 -9.66 -10.56
C GLU A 52 7.21 -10.08 -10.87
N ALA A 53 6.73 -11.17 -10.25
CA ALA A 53 5.33 -11.59 -10.41
C ALA A 53 4.36 -10.58 -9.79
N VAL A 54 4.75 -9.94 -8.69
CA VAL A 54 3.97 -8.84 -8.09
C VAL A 54 3.90 -7.64 -9.03
N GLN A 55 5.01 -7.26 -9.67
CA GLN A 55 5.03 -6.20 -10.68
C GLN A 55 4.12 -6.52 -11.87
N ASP A 56 4.13 -7.77 -12.33
CA ASP A 56 3.23 -8.24 -13.37
C ASP A 56 1.76 -8.15 -12.96
N LEU A 57 1.42 -8.43 -11.70
CA LEU A 57 0.06 -8.23 -11.19
C LEU A 57 -0.34 -6.77 -11.22
N PHE A 58 0.53 -5.84 -10.79
CA PHE A 58 0.27 -4.40 -10.91
C PHE A 58 0.07 -3.96 -12.36
N ARG A 59 0.86 -4.51 -13.29
CA ARG A 59 0.72 -4.25 -14.73
C ARG A 59 -0.60 -4.77 -15.28
N ILE A 60 -0.92 -6.04 -15.06
CA ILE A 60 -2.19 -6.68 -15.49
C ILE A 60 -3.37 -5.88 -14.98
N TYR A 61 -3.31 -5.51 -13.70
CA TYR A 61 -4.34 -4.74 -13.04
C TYR A 61 -4.48 -3.34 -13.66
N LYS A 62 -3.39 -2.57 -13.82
CA LYS A 62 -3.41 -1.22 -14.40
C LYS A 62 -3.86 -1.21 -15.87
N THR A 63 -3.51 -2.25 -16.62
CA THR A 63 -3.88 -2.44 -18.03
C THR A 63 -5.25 -3.10 -18.22
N LYS A 64 -5.96 -3.44 -17.14
CA LYS A 64 -7.29 -4.08 -17.15
C LYS A 64 -7.31 -5.39 -17.95
N ILE A 65 -6.19 -6.12 -17.98
CA ILE A 65 -6.11 -7.44 -18.61
C ILE A 65 -6.84 -8.44 -17.72
N GLN A 66 -7.75 -9.21 -18.30
CA GLN A 66 -8.44 -10.28 -17.57
C GLN A 66 -7.46 -11.37 -17.15
N SER A 67 -7.41 -11.67 -15.86
CA SER A 67 -6.52 -12.69 -15.30
C SER A 67 -7.23 -13.42 -14.15
N PRO A 68 -7.05 -14.75 -14.01
CA PRO A 68 -7.56 -15.46 -12.84
C PRO A 68 -6.87 -15.04 -11.54
N LEU A 69 -5.76 -14.31 -11.63
CA LEU A 69 -4.98 -13.82 -10.48
C LEU A 69 -5.39 -12.42 -10.02
N VAL A 70 -6.31 -11.76 -10.73
CA VAL A 70 -6.81 -10.42 -10.40
C VAL A 70 -8.33 -10.48 -10.31
N PRO A 71 -8.97 -9.89 -9.29
CA PRO A 71 -10.42 -9.90 -9.17
C PRO A 71 -11.10 -9.33 -10.42
N ALA A 72 -12.15 -9.99 -10.89
CA ALA A 72 -12.94 -9.54 -12.04
C ALA A 72 -13.77 -8.28 -11.74
N SER A 73 -13.95 -7.92 -10.47
CA SER A 73 -14.62 -6.70 -10.04
C SER A 73 -13.78 -5.49 -10.43
N GLY A 74 -14.21 -4.80 -11.47
CA GLY A 74 -13.58 -3.57 -11.99
C GLY A 74 -13.63 -2.36 -11.06
N ASP A 75 -13.79 -2.56 -9.74
CA ASP A 75 -13.50 -1.53 -8.76
C ASP A 75 -11.99 -1.33 -8.79
N ALA A 76 -11.59 -0.13 -9.16
CA ALA A 76 -10.19 0.13 -9.33
C ALA A 76 -9.49 -0.05 -7.96
N LEU A 77 -8.66 -1.09 -7.77
CA LEU A 77 -7.52 -0.97 -6.87
C LEU A 77 -6.88 0.39 -7.21
N GLU A 78 -6.85 1.30 -6.26
CA GLU A 78 -6.11 2.56 -6.34
C GLU A 78 -4.59 2.30 -6.21
N ALA A 79 -4.18 1.11 -6.67
CA ALA A 79 -2.84 0.62 -6.77
C ALA A 79 -2.03 1.51 -7.73
N VAL A 80 -0.86 1.90 -7.27
CA VAL A 80 0.12 2.66 -8.02
C VAL A 80 1.05 1.66 -8.71
N TYR A 81 0.94 1.59 -10.04
CA TYR A 81 1.88 0.85 -10.87
C TYR A 81 3.07 1.74 -11.21
N VAL A 82 4.20 1.51 -10.56
CA VAL A 82 5.45 2.24 -10.80
C VAL A 82 6.16 1.62 -12.00
N THR A 83 6.39 2.42 -13.03
CA THR A 83 7.18 2.05 -14.21
C THR A 83 8.55 2.71 -14.16
N LYS A 84 9.42 2.35 -15.12
CA LYS A 84 10.69 3.05 -15.35
C LYS A 84 10.50 4.56 -15.60
N ASP A 85 9.32 4.98 -16.04
CA ASP A 85 9.02 6.38 -16.34
C ASP A 85 9.07 7.28 -15.10
N PHE A 86 8.76 6.70 -13.92
CA PHE A 86 8.92 7.37 -12.63
C PHE A 86 10.36 7.81 -12.34
N PHE A 87 11.33 7.27 -13.09
CA PHE A 87 12.76 7.47 -12.90
C PHE A 87 13.45 8.17 -14.07
N GLN A 88 12.71 8.68 -15.06
CA GLN A 88 13.29 9.41 -16.20
C GLN A 88 14.08 10.64 -15.77
N ALA A 89 13.63 11.33 -14.71
CA ALA A 89 14.33 12.49 -14.13
C ALA A 89 15.50 12.10 -13.21
N SER A 90 15.84 10.81 -13.14
CA SER A 90 16.87 10.25 -12.25
C SER A 90 16.72 10.69 -10.77
N PRO A 91 15.53 10.51 -10.16
CA PRO A 91 15.31 10.92 -8.78
C PRO A 91 16.25 10.16 -7.84
N GLY A 92 17.01 10.91 -7.03
CA GLY A 92 18.00 10.30 -6.14
C GLY A 92 19.10 9.55 -6.88
N GLY A 93 19.47 9.99 -8.09
CA GLY A 93 20.55 9.38 -8.89
C GLY A 93 20.19 8.06 -9.56
N VAL A 94 18.95 7.58 -9.40
CA VAL A 94 18.48 6.30 -9.94
C VAL A 94 18.02 6.44 -11.38
N THR A 95 18.75 5.83 -12.31
CA THR A 95 18.40 5.88 -13.74
C THR A 95 17.41 4.77 -14.11
N SER A 96 16.53 5.03 -15.09
CA SER A 96 15.53 4.06 -15.59
C SER A 96 16.13 2.72 -16.02
N ASP A 97 17.32 2.74 -16.62
CA ASP A 97 17.99 1.54 -17.15
C ASP A 97 18.56 0.64 -16.04
N SER A 98 18.85 1.22 -14.87
CA SER A 98 19.37 0.49 -13.72
C SER A 98 18.28 -0.26 -12.94
N LEU A 99 17.00 -0.05 -13.27
CA LEU A 99 15.87 -0.62 -12.55
C LEU A 99 15.48 -1.99 -13.09
N LYS A 100 15.43 -2.95 -12.17
CA LYS A 100 14.85 -4.28 -12.36
C LYS A 100 13.38 -4.29 -11.94
N ASP A 101 12.63 -5.27 -12.44
CA ASP A 101 11.21 -5.43 -12.12
C ASP A 101 10.95 -5.61 -10.63
N ASP A 102 11.86 -6.25 -9.89
CA ASP A 102 11.79 -6.34 -8.43
C ASP A 102 11.73 -5.00 -7.73
N THR A 103 12.56 -4.06 -8.19
CA THR A 103 12.64 -2.71 -7.64
C THR A 103 11.38 -1.94 -7.98
N LEU A 104 10.89 -2.08 -9.21
CA LEU A 104 9.63 -1.48 -9.62
C LEU A 104 8.45 -2.06 -8.81
N ALA A 105 8.44 -3.37 -8.53
CA ALA A 105 7.45 -4.02 -7.69
C ALA A 105 7.46 -3.45 -6.28
N PHE A 106 8.64 -3.34 -5.68
CA PHE A 106 8.81 -2.78 -4.34
C PHE A 106 8.26 -1.36 -4.26
N PHE A 107 8.62 -0.50 -5.21
CA PHE A 107 8.08 0.86 -5.25
C PHE A 107 6.58 0.88 -5.55
N SER A 108 6.06 0.01 -6.42
CA SER A 108 4.62 -0.11 -6.66
C SER A 108 3.84 -0.42 -5.38
N ILE A 109 4.34 -1.36 -4.56
CA ILE A 109 3.72 -1.68 -3.26
C ILE A 109 3.81 -0.47 -2.32
N VAL A 110 5.01 0.06 -2.08
CA VAL A 110 5.22 1.18 -1.14
C VAL A 110 4.38 2.39 -1.53
N MET A 111 4.35 2.73 -2.83
CA MET A 111 3.57 3.85 -3.34
C MET A 111 2.07 3.62 -3.23
N SER A 112 1.59 2.41 -3.51
CA SER A 112 0.19 2.06 -3.32
C SER A 112 -0.22 2.26 -1.87
N TYR A 113 0.57 1.74 -0.92
CA TYR A 113 0.28 1.91 0.51
C TYR A 113 0.34 3.37 0.95
N ALA A 114 1.34 4.13 0.50
CA ALA A 114 1.50 5.53 0.84
C ALA A 114 0.33 6.39 0.34
N LYS A 115 -0.10 6.17 -0.92
CA LYS A 115 -1.16 6.99 -1.54
C LYS A 115 -2.57 6.63 -1.11
N THR A 116 -2.84 5.35 -0.86
CA THR A 116 -4.17 4.91 -0.42
C THR A 116 -4.43 5.23 1.06
N SER A 117 -3.38 5.41 1.87
CA SER A 117 -3.50 5.68 3.31
C SER A 117 -4.37 6.90 3.68
N THR A 118 -4.50 7.89 2.78
CA THR A 118 -5.28 9.11 3.05
C THR A 118 -6.79 8.92 3.00
N ASP A 119 -7.27 7.96 2.21
CA ASP A 119 -8.69 7.80 1.91
C ASP A 119 -9.42 6.97 2.98
N PHE A 120 -8.69 6.34 3.90
CA PHE A 120 -9.24 5.54 5.00
C PHE A 120 -9.65 6.36 6.23
N SER A 121 -9.30 7.64 6.29
CA SER A 121 -9.62 8.46 7.46
C SER A 121 -11.11 8.78 7.61
N SER A 122 -11.89 8.65 6.53
CA SER A 122 -13.31 9.07 6.49
C SER A 122 -14.34 7.93 6.45
N GLU A 123 -13.94 6.68 6.20
CA GLU A 123 -14.89 5.54 6.06
C GLU A 123 -14.62 4.44 7.12
N PRO A 124 -15.40 4.40 8.22
CA PRO A 124 -15.30 3.34 9.22
C PRO A 124 -15.51 1.96 8.58
N GLY A 125 -14.53 1.07 8.71
CA GLY A 125 -14.62 -0.31 8.22
C GLY A 125 -13.96 -0.58 6.87
N ARG A 126 -13.48 0.44 6.15
CA ARG A 126 -12.67 0.22 4.94
C ARG A 126 -11.21 -0.09 5.36
N SER A 127 -10.66 -1.19 4.85
CA SER A 127 -9.31 -1.64 5.17
C SER A 127 -8.39 -1.41 3.99
N ILE A 128 -7.11 -1.09 4.21
CA ILE A 128 -6.12 -1.05 3.12
C ILE A 128 -6.06 -2.35 2.32
N LYS A 129 -6.42 -3.47 2.94
CA LYS A 129 -6.54 -4.79 2.30
C LYS A 129 -7.66 -4.88 1.26
N SER A 130 -8.67 -4.01 1.33
CA SER A 130 -9.74 -3.94 0.31
C SER A 130 -9.32 -3.14 -0.92
N ILE A 131 -8.28 -2.31 -0.82
CA ILE A 131 -7.76 -1.52 -1.95
C ILE A 131 -6.46 -2.12 -2.51
N ILE A 132 -5.65 -2.78 -1.68
CA ILE A 132 -4.41 -3.44 -2.08
C ILE A 132 -4.39 -4.85 -1.49
N PRO A 133 -4.83 -5.87 -2.23
CA PRO A 133 -4.85 -7.27 -1.76
C PRO A 133 -3.46 -7.89 -1.69
N ILE A 134 -2.41 -7.17 -2.11
CA ILE A 134 -1.01 -7.58 -2.04
C ILE A 134 -0.45 -7.11 -0.70
N MET A 135 -0.31 -8.05 0.25
CA MET A 135 0.31 -7.77 1.55
C MET A 135 1.70 -8.39 1.63
N PRO A 136 2.76 -7.58 1.77
CA PRO A 136 4.08 -8.08 2.07
C PRO A 136 4.07 -8.83 3.41
N ARG A 137 4.63 -10.04 3.42
CA ARG A 137 4.81 -10.81 4.66
C ARG A 137 5.96 -10.28 5.52
N ASN A 138 6.95 -9.66 4.85
CA ASN A 138 8.08 -8.99 5.48
C ASN A 138 7.82 -7.48 5.51
N ASP A 139 8.40 -6.79 6.49
CA ASP A 139 8.36 -5.33 6.53
C ASP A 139 9.16 -4.72 5.37
N PHE A 140 8.84 -3.47 5.01
CA PHE A 140 9.47 -2.77 3.89
C PHE A 140 10.98 -2.58 4.06
N THR A 141 11.49 -2.46 5.30
CA THR A 141 12.92 -2.32 5.56
C THR A 141 13.67 -3.61 5.24
N THR A 142 13.10 -4.75 5.63
CA THR A 142 13.64 -6.07 5.29
C THR A 142 13.68 -6.31 3.79
N ILE A 143 12.60 -5.96 3.07
CA ILE A 143 12.54 -6.11 1.60
C ILE A 143 13.57 -5.20 0.93
N TYR A 144 13.66 -3.94 1.35
CA TYR A 144 14.63 -2.98 0.82
C TYR A 144 16.08 -3.42 1.03
N LYS A 145 16.40 -3.91 2.23
CA LYS A 145 17.73 -4.44 2.55
C LYS A 145 18.09 -5.59 1.61
N ARG A 146 17.15 -6.52 1.39
CA ARG A 146 17.37 -7.65 0.49
C ARG A 146 17.62 -7.20 -0.95
N LEU A 147 16.83 -6.25 -1.46
CA LEU A 147 17.00 -5.70 -2.80
C LEU A 147 18.35 -4.98 -2.98
N LYS A 148 18.90 -4.37 -1.93
CA LYS A 148 20.27 -3.85 -1.94
C LYS A 148 21.30 -4.96 -2.02
N GLU A 149 21.17 -5.99 -1.18
CA GLU A 149 22.08 -7.14 -1.15
C GLU A 149 22.13 -7.86 -2.50
N ASP A 150 20.98 -7.97 -3.17
CA ASP A 150 20.84 -8.62 -4.47
C ASP A 150 21.18 -7.68 -5.66
N ASN A 151 21.68 -6.46 -5.39
CA ASN A 151 21.96 -5.42 -6.39
C ASN A 151 20.76 -5.16 -7.33
N ALA A 152 19.55 -5.25 -6.81
CA ALA A 152 18.32 -4.94 -7.53
C ALA A 152 18.01 -3.44 -7.43
N ILE A 153 18.29 -2.82 -6.28
CA ILE A 153 18.20 -1.37 -6.10
C ILE A 153 19.59 -0.76 -6.28
N PRO A 154 19.77 0.15 -7.25
CA PRO A 154 21.03 0.88 -7.42
C PRO A 154 21.30 1.79 -6.22
N THR A 155 22.54 2.24 -6.10
CA THR A 155 22.89 3.26 -5.09
C THR A 155 22.01 4.49 -5.28
N ILE A 156 21.37 4.91 -4.19
CA ILE A 156 20.51 6.09 -4.19
C ILE A 156 21.26 7.25 -3.53
N ASP A 157 21.14 8.44 -4.12
CA ASP A 157 21.60 9.69 -3.53
C ASP A 157 20.58 10.12 -2.45
N GLY A 158 20.98 9.98 -1.19
CA GLY A 158 20.14 10.29 -0.03
C GLY A 158 19.48 9.06 0.59
N SER A 159 18.36 9.27 1.27
CA SER A 159 17.63 8.19 1.94
C SER A 159 16.52 7.60 1.07
N LEU A 160 16.09 6.37 1.39
CA LEU A 160 14.91 5.77 0.74
C LEU A 160 13.67 6.66 0.93
N TRP A 161 13.57 7.32 2.08
CA TRP A 161 12.50 8.26 2.36
C TRP A 161 12.50 9.43 1.38
N ASP A 162 13.67 10.01 1.06
CA ASP A 162 13.78 11.11 0.11
C ASP A 162 13.33 10.70 -1.29
N LEU A 163 13.72 9.49 -1.70
CA LEU A 163 13.30 8.92 -2.97
C LEU A 163 11.78 8.69 -3.00
N VAL A 164 11.23 7.98 -2.02
CA VAL A 164 9.79 7.71 -1.92
C VAL A 164 8.98 9.01 -1.85
N SER A 165 9.47 10.01 -1.12
CA SER A 165 8.84 11.33 -1.04
C SER A 165 8.79 12.00 -2.41
N LYS A 166 9.91 12.01 -3.16
CA LYS A 166 9.95 12.52 -4.55
C LYS A 166 9.01 11.75 -5.47
N LEU A 167 9.03 10.42 -5.41
CA LEU A 167 8.15 9.57 -6.22
C LEU A 167 6.67 9.80 -5.89
N SER A 168 6.35 10.12 -4.63
CA SER A 168 4.99 10.40 -4.20
C SER A 168 4.39 11.65 -4.83
N CYS A 169 5.23 12.60 -5.24
CA CYS A 169 4.80 13.78 -5.98
C CYS A 169 4.24 13.42 -7.37
N TYR A 170 4.60 12.27 -7.94
CA TYR A 170 4.15 11.90 -9.29
C TYR A 170 2.71 11.41 -9.29
N LYS A 171 1.85 12.05 -10.10
CA LYS A 171 0.48 11.57 -10.35
C LYS A 171 0.45 10.63 -11.55
N ASN A 172 -0.55 9.75 -11.53
CA ASN A 172 -1.00 9.06 -12.73
C ASN A 172 -1.94 10.03 -13.47
N GLU A 173 -1.57 10.55 -14.64
CA GLU A 173 -2.58 11.15 -15.51
C GLU A 173 -3.53 10.04 -16.00
N GLY A 174 -4.80 10.39 -16.17
CA GLY A 174 -5.85 9.46 -16.59
C GLY A 174 -5.67 9.01 -18.04
N ASP A 175 -6.09 7.77 -18.29
CA ASP A 175 -6.43 7.09 -19.55
C ASP A 175 -5.43 6.90 -20.70
N ASP A 176 -4.26 7.52 -20.72
CA ASP A 176 -3.27 7.26 -21.77
C ASP A 176 -1.94 6.90 -21.12
N GLY A 177 -1.68 5.59 -21.04
CA GLY A 177 -0.62 4.96 -20.25
C GLY A 177 0.82 5.27 -20.65
N THR A 178 1.17 6.55 -20.85
CA THR A 178 2.48 6.99 -21.34
C THR A 178 2.96 8.37 -20.84
N THR A 179 2.30 9.06 -19.90
CA THR A 179 2.82 10.39 -19.46
C THR A 179 2.62 10.66 -17.97
N ILE A 180 3.69 11.11 -17.28
CA ILE A 180 3.71 11.52 -15.87
C ILE A 180 4.01 13.01 -15.79
N ALA A 181 3.10 13.85 -15.26
CA ALA A 181 3.42 15.23 -14.85
C ALA A 181 2.45 15.83 -13.78
N TYR A 182 3.04 16.23 -12.65
CA TYR A 182 2.65 17.23 -11.61
C TYR A 182 1.34 17.17 -10.76
N VAL A 183 1.42 17.96 -9.67
CA VAL A 183 0.83 17.79 -8.32
C VAL A 183 -0.52 18.49 -8.15
N GLU A 184 -1.42 17.84 -7.40
CA GLU A 184 -2.31 18.51 -6.45
C GLU A 184 -2.97 17.49 -5.50
N ARG A 185 -2.60 17.61 -4.21
CA ARG A 185 -2.97 16.80 -3.03
C ARG A 185 -2.09 15.57 -2.75
N ILE A 186 -1.28 15.75 -1.71
CA ILE A 186 -0.42 14.77 -1.05
C ILE A 186 -0.72 14.87 0.47
N PRO A 187 -0.70 13.77 1.24
CA PRO A 187 -0.76 13.83 2.70
C PRO A 187 0.26 14.82 3.28
N ALA A 188 -0.09 15.48 4.40
CA ALA A 188 0.74 16.55 4.99
C ALA A 188 2.20 16.15 5.27
N ALA A 189 2.45 14.86 5.53
CA ALA A 189 3.79 14.30 5.80
C ALA A 189 4.66 14.06 4.55
N LEU A 190 4.07 14.10 3.34
CA LEU A 190 4.76 13.84 2.07
C LEU A 190 4.66 15.04 1.11
N ARG A 191 4.23 16.21 1.60
CA ARG A 191 3.97 17.40 0.77
C ARG A 191 5.18 17.79 -0.05
N CYS A 192 4.98 17.64 -1.35
CA CYS A 192 5.46 18.50 -2.42
C CYS A 192 4.37 19.56 -2.63
#